data_AF-A0A9W8S5B2-F1
#
_entry.id   AF-A0A9W8S5B2-F1
#
_cell.length_a   1.000
_cell.length_b   1.000
_cell.length_c   1.000
_cell.angle_alpha   90.00
_cell.angle_beta   90.00
_cell.angle_gamma   90.00
#
_symmetry.space_group_name_H-M   'P 1'
#
loop_
_entity.id
_entity.type
_entity.pdbx_description
1 polymer ?
#
loop_
_entity_poly.entity_id
_entity_poly.type
_entity_poly.pdbx_seq_one_letter_code
_entity_poly.pdbx_strand_id
1 'polypeptide(L)'
;MERTAALFSSSWFDPKHKTKVHIGQLVLIVIIASLAIGKTVTRPSNIPRNRMDMVAVTMSVKSLIVIGYQLLTEHVASFHKWASHKAYLILNFLEVIFWIGVIVVTFMSISMCDESHPTCVNCRISKRECIYSKRIQESERLAIPSTASECASASSADAPFPPSAQEGNVTVNMLHLELLHHFTVDTYVPEMDHELFDSIELVIKTGLHAPYLMVQALALSARRLSTLRHSRKHNYLDQAMKLQTHAISLFNADKSELDETSAMAKLLFSSVLGRHLLSDALAVRERELIPFLDNYVRYARLHRSVKALAGYAWPFLLNSALKDAILWGTEIVHVQPNGHECDLIMESLESSALDDGSRQACKKAIHLLQIGFDEAQRGQVQGRTMQILLWWCILVPEQFIDMLGHRQPEAIAVMGYYAALLKYGQDIWLIGDAGSHALKLISSYLGEDWADWLEGAVTV
;
A
#
# COMPACT_ATOMS: atom_id res chain seq x y z
N MET A 1 -28.32 -17.45 -26.14
CA MET A 1 -29.48 -16.52 -26.31
C MET A 1 -30.65 -16.85 -25.38
N GLU A 2 -30.82 -18.08 -24.90
CA GLU A 2 -31.93 -18.42 -23.97
C GLU A 2 -31.76 -17.86 -22.55
N ARG A 3 -30.52 -17.81 -22.02
CA ARG A 3 -30.25 -17.24 -20.68
C ARG A 3 -30.53 -15.73 -20.57
N THR A 4 -30.37 -14.99 -21.65
CA THR A 4 -30.71 -13.55 -21.70
C THR A 4 -32.23 -13.34 -21.73
N ALA A 5 -32.98 -14.22 -22.40
CA ALA A 5 -34.45 -14.13 -22.44
C ALA A 5 -35.09 -14.40 -21.06
N ALA A 6 -34.55 -15.34 -20.29
CA ALA A 6 -35.01 -15.66 -18.93
C ALA A 6 -34.78 -14.52 -17.91
N LEU A 7 -33.74 -13.70 -18.13
CA LEU A 7 -33.41 -12.55 -17.29
C LEU A 7 -34.42 -11.41 -17.51
N PHE A 8 -34.83 -11.17 -18.75
CA PHE A 8 -35.84 -10.17 -19.11
C PHE A 8 -37.28 -10.58 -18.76
N SER A 9 -37.55 -11.87 -18.53
CA SER A 9 -38.86 -12.38 -18.07
C SER A 9 -38.98 -12.47 -16.54
N SER A 10 -37.95 -12.06 -15.78
CA SER A 10 -37.98 -12.05 -14.32
C SER A 10 -38.90 -10.95 -13.78
N SER A 11 -39.51 -11.17 -12.60
CA SER A 11 -40.43 -10.21 -11.96
C SER A 11 -39.82 -8.83 -11.66
N TRP A 12 -38.48 -8.73 -11.74
CA TRP A 12 -37.72 -7.50 -11.63
C TRP A 12 -38.01 -6.49 -12.75
N PHE A 13 -38.46 -6.95 -13.92
CA PHE A 13 -38.80 -6.10 -15.08
C PHE A 13 -40.31 -5.94 -15.29
N ASP A 14 -41.13 -6.29 -14.30
CA ASP A 14 -42.58 -6.06 -14.34
C ASP A 14 -42.85 -4.54 -14.43
N PRO A 15 -43.63 -4.06 -15.42
CA PRO A 15 -43.97 -2.64 -15.59
C PRO A 15 -44.48 -1.97 -14.32
N LYS A 16 -45.11 -2.73 -13.42
CA LYS A 16 -45.62 -2.25 -12.11
C LYS A 16 -44.52 -1.86 -11.12
N HIS A 17 -43.31 -2.42 -11.25
CA HIS A 17 -42.16 -2.13 -10.40
C HIS A 17 -41.27 -1.04 -10.99
N LYS A 18 -41.26 -0.86 -12.31
CA LYS A 18 -40.46 0.15 -13.00
C LYS A 18 -40.71 1.58 -12.49
N THR A 19 -41.98 1.97 -12.35
CA THR A 19 -42.35 3.29 -11.81
C THR A 19 -41.90 3.46 -10.35
N LYS A 20 -41.97 2.39 -9.54
CA LYS A 20 -41.49 2.42 -8.15
C LYS A 20 -39.97 2.58 -8.06
N VAL A 21 -39.22 1.96 -8.99
CA VAL A 21 -37.76 2.09 -9.08
C VAL A 21 -37.38 3.54 -9.45
N HIS A 22 -38.05 4.15 -10.44
CA HIS A 22 -37.81 5.55 -10.79
C HIS A 22 -38.14 6.51 -9.63
N ILE A 23 -39.22 6.25 -8.88
CA ILE A 23 -39.55 7.02 -7.67
C ILE A 23 -38.45 6.86 -6.61
N GLY A 24 -37.99 5.63 -6.34
CA GLY A 24 -36.90 5.38 -5.39
C GLY A 24 -35.60 6.07 -5.79
N GLN A 25 -35.25 6.04 -7.08
CA GLN A 25 -34.08 6.72 -7.63
C GLN A 25 -34.21 8.24 -7.51
N LEU A 26 -35.39 8.81 -7.77
CA LEU A 26 -35.65 10.24 -7.61
C LEU A 26 -35.49 10.69 -6.15
N VAL A 27 -36.04 9.93 -5.20
CA VAL A 27 -35.90 10.19 -3.76
C VAL A 27 -34.43 10.17 -3.35
N LEU A 28 -33.67 9.16 -3.80
CA LEU A 28 -32.24 9.06 -3.52
C LEU A 28 -31.46 10.26 -4.06
N ILE A 29 -31.73 10.68 -5.30
CA ILE A 29 -31.08 11.84 -5.93
C ILE A 29 -31.40 13.13 -5.16
N VAL A 30 -32.64 13.32 -4.71
CA VAL A 30 -33.06 14.49 -3.93
C VAL A 30 -32.37 14.51 -2.56
N ILE A 31 -32.26 13.37 -1.89
CA ILE A 31 -31.52 13.24 -0.63
C ILE A 31 -30.04 13.63 -0.85
N ILE A 32 -29.38 13.09 -1.87
CA ILE A 32 -27.97 13.41 -2.14
C ILE A 32 -27.79 14.89 -2.51
N ALA A 33 -28.68 15.46 -3.32
CA ALA A 33 -28.66 16.87 -3.69
C ALA A 33 -28.84 17.78 -2.47
N SER A 34 -29.79 17.47 -1.58
CA SER A 34 -30.03 18.23 -0.35
C SER A 34 -28.84 18.18 0.61
N LEU A 35 -28.18 17.02 0.76
CA LEU A 35 -26.97 16.88 1.56
C LEU A 35 -25.79 17.66 0.96
N ALA A 36 -25.62 17.63 -0.38
CA ALA A 36 -24.59 18.39 -1.07
C ALA A 36 -24.81 19.90 -0.91
N ILE A 37 -26.05 20.39 -1.06
CA ILE A 37 -26.41 21.78 -0.83
C ILE A 37 -26.17 22.17 0.64
N GLY A 38 -26.60 21.35 1.60
CA GLY A 38 -26.33 21.56 3.02
C GLY A 38 -24.84 21.70 3.33
N LYS A 39 -23.99 20.86 2.73
CA LYS A 39 -22.52 20.94 2.84
C LYS A 39 -21.97 22.24 2.26
N THR A 40 -22.53 22.73 1.14
CA THR A 40 -22.08 24.00 0.54
C THR A 40 -22.49 25.23 1.33
N VAL A 41 -23.68 25.22 1.96
CA VAL A 41 -24.22 26.35 2.73
C VAL A 41 -23.60 26.45 4.13
N THR A 42 -23.28 25.32 4.76
CA THR A 42 -22.64 25.26 6.09
C THR A 42 -21.14 25.51 6.06
N ARG A 43 -20.55 25.74 4.87
CA ARG A 43 -19.12 25.96 4.69
C ARG A 43 -18.71 27.38 5.11
N PRO A 44 -17.68 27.55 5.96
CA PRO A 44 -17.19 28.87 6.35
C PRO A 44 -16.59 29.62 5.16
N SER A 45 -16.83 30.93 5.09
CA SER A 45 -16.50 31.83 3.97
C SER A 45 -15.02 31.99 3.65
N ASN A 46 -14.11 31.48 4.49
CA ASN A 46 -12.67 31.61 4.35
C ASN A 46 -11.99 30.46 3.57
N ILE A 47 -12.75 29.47 3.08
CA ILE A 47 -12.18 28.32 2.36
C ILE A 47 -12.56 28.41 0.87
N PRO A 48 -11.61 28.38 -0.08
CA PRO A 48 -11.90 28.40 -1.50
C PRO A 48 -12.76 27.19 -1.90
N ARG A 49 -13.74 27.41 -2.79
CA ARG A 49 -14.62 26.34 -3.31
C ARG A 49 -13.78 25.24 -3.95
N ASN A 50 -13.91 24.03 -3.43
CA ASN A 50 -13.28 22.86 -4.04
C ASN A 50 -14.07 22.48 -5.31
N ARG A 51 -13.38 22.27 -6.44
CA ARG A 51 -14.00 21.82 -7.70
C ARG A 51 -14.79 20.51 -7.51
N MET A 52 -14.40 19.69 -6.52
CA MET A 52 -15.04 18.40 -6.21
C MET A 52 -16.45 18.54 -5.59
N ASP A 53 -16.75 19.59 -4.81
CA ASP A 53 -18.08 19.75 -4.19
C ASP A 53 -19.17 20.09 -5.21
N MET A 54 -18.78 20.63 -6.37
CA MET A 54 -19.71 20.97 -7.46
C MET A 54 -20.10 19.76 -8.30
N VAL A 55 -19.31 18.67 -8.27
CA VAL A 55 -19.53 17.45 -9.08
C VAL A 55 -20.79 16.72 -8.66
N ALA A 56 -21.08 16.64 -7.35
CA ALA A 56 -22.30 15.98 -6.87
C ALA A 56 -23.57 16.71 -7.34
N VAL A 57 -23.55 18.05 -7.31
CA VAL A 57 -24.69 18.89 -7.73
C VAL A 57 -24.94 18.77 -9.24
N THR A 58 -23.89 18.83 -10.06
CA THR A 58 -24.03 18.69 -11.52
C THR A 58 -24.51 17.30 -11.93
N MET A 59 -24.07 16.25 -11.21
CA MET A 59 -24.53 14.88 -11.45
C MET A 59 -25.99 14.68 -11.03
N SER A 60 -26.43 15.24 -9.91
CA SER A 60 -27.86 15.21 -9.53
C SER A 60 -28.76 15.86 -10.58
N VAL A 61 -28.35 17.00 -11.15
CA VAL A 61 -29.11 17.67 -12.23
C VAL A 61 -29.15 16.79 -13.49
N LYS A 62 -28.03 16.17 -13.87
CA LYS A 62 -27.97 15.25 -15.01
C LYS A 62 -28.91 14.05 -14.83
N SER A 63 -28.90 13.42 -13.66
CA SER A 63 -29.77 12.28 -13.35
C SER A 63 -31.25 12.66 -13.39
N LEU A 64 -31.62 13.88 -12.94
CA LEU A 64 -32.99 14.40 -13.06
C LEU A 64 -33.43 14.57 -14.52
N ILE A 65 -32.53 15.04 -15.39
CA ILE A 65 -32.81 15.17 -16.83
C ILE A 65 -33.01 13.78 -17.47
N VAL A 66 -32.19 12.80 -17.11
CA VAL A 66 -32.28 11.43 -17.63
C VAL A 66 -33.59 10.75 -17.20
N ILE A 67 -33.95 10.85 -15.91
CA ILE A 67 -35.22 10.30 -15.39
C ILE A 67 -36.40 11.06 -16.00
N GLY A 68 -36.31 12.39 -16.12
CA GLY A 68 -37.34 13.22 -16.76
C GLY A 68 -37.58 12.82 -18.21
N TYR A 69 -36.50 12.59 -18.98
CA TYR A 69 -36.59 12.06 -20.35
C TYR A 69 -37.32 10.72 -20.36
N GLN A 70 -36.89 9.74 -19.55
CA GLN A 70 -37.50 8.40 -19.51
C GLN A 70 -38.99 8.44 -19.13
N LEU A 71 -39.38 9.23 -18.12
CA LEU A 71 -40.76 9.36 -17.69
C LEU A 71 -41.63 10.06 -18.74
N LEU A 72 -41.14 11.14 -19.34
CA LEU A 72 -41.88 11.91 -20.36
C LEU A 72 -42.10 11.09 -21.63
N THR A 73 -41.08 10.39 -22.12
CA THR A 73 -41.20 9.58 -23.35
C THR A 73 -42.00 8.30 -23.14
N GLU A 74 -42.15 7.84 -21.90
CA GLU A 74 -42.95 6.65 -21.56
C GLU A 74 -44.43 6.98 -21.26
N HIS A 75 -44.73 8.09 -20.59
CA HIS A 75 -46.08 8.38 -20.09
C HIS A 75 -46.83 9.47 -20.86
N VAL A 76 -46.15 10.27 -21.70
CA VAL A 76 -46.79 11.37 -22.45
C VAL A 76 -46.84 11.03 -23.93
N ALA A 77 -48.06 10.88 -24.47
CA ALA A 77 -48.30 10.49 -25.85
C ALA A 77 -47.56 11.39 -26.88
N SER A 78 -47.49 12.70 -26.62
CA SER A 78 -46.78 13.67 -27.48
C SER A 78 -45.27 13.44 -27.58
N PHE A 79 -44.67 12.80 -26.57
CA PHE A 79 -43.22 12.55 -26.50
C PHE A 79 -42.85 11.10 -26.83
N HIS A 80 -43.82 10.21 -27.03
CA HIS A 80 -43.59 8.80 -27.35
C HIS A 80 -42.77 8.59 -28.64
N LYS A 81 -42.83 9.54 -29.59
CA LYS A 81 -42.00 9.50 -30.81
C LYS A 81 -40.49 9.52 -30.55
N TRP A 82 -40.06 9.93 -29.35
CA TRP A 82 -38.67 9.98 -28.92
C TRP A 82 -38.28 8.82 -28.01
N ALA A 83 -39.20 7.87 -27.74
CA ALA A 83 -38.94 6.71 -26.91
C ALA A 83 -38.02 5.71 -27.63
N SER A 84 -36.93 5.32 -26.97
CA SER A 84 -36.01 4.30 -27.49
C SER A 84 -35.53 3.39 -26.37
N HIS A 85 -35.87 2.10 -26.48
CA HIS A 85 -35.46 1.08 -25.51
C HIS A 85 -33.93 0.92 -25.47
N LYS A 86 -33.25 1.10 -26.60
CA LYS A 86 -31.78 1.12 -26.68
C LYS A 86 -31.20 2.32 -25.93
N ALA A 87 -31.83 3.49 -26.07
CA ALA A 87 -31.40 4.71 -25.36
C ALA A 87 -31.59 4.57 -23.84
N TYR A 88 -32.71 3.98 -23.40
CA TYR A 88 -32.96 3.75 -21.97
C TYR A 88 -31.91 2.85 -21.33
N LEU A 89 -31.54 1.76 -22.01
CA LEU A 89 -30.52 0.82 -21.52
C LEU A 89 -29.15 1.51 -21.38
N ILE A 90 -28.73 2.27 -22.40
CA ILE A 90 -27.47 3.01 -22.38
C ILE A 90 -27.46 4.04 -21.25
N LEU A 91 -28.52 4.83 -21.12
CA LEU A 91 -28.62 5.87 -20.09
C LEU A 91 -28.61 5.29 -18.68
N ASN A 92 -29.31 4.18 -18.43
CA ASN A 92 -29.30 3.52 -17.13
C ASN A 92 -27.93 2.94 -16.76
N PHE A 93 -27.22 2.36 -17.73
CA PHE A 93 -25.88 1.83 -17.51
C PHE A 93 -24.87 2.94 -17.20
N LEU A 94 -24.94 4.04 -17.95
CA LEU A 94 -24.12 5.22 -17.70
C LEU A 94 -24.39 5.84 -16.33
N GLU A 95 -25.65 5.91 -15.90
CA GLU A 95 -26.02 6.42 -14.56
C GLU A 95 -25.34 5.66 -13.43
N VAL A 96 -25.30 4.32 -13.48
CA VAL A 96 -24.61 3.50 -12.47
C VAL A 96 -23.12 3.84 -12.42
N ILE A 97 -22.46 3.92 -13.58
CA ILE A 97 -21.04 4.26 -13.67
C ILE A 97 -20.75 5.66 -13.10
N PHE A 98 -21.57 6.65 -13.45
CA PHE A 98 -21.39 8.01 -12.94
C PHE A 98 -21.59 8.11 -11.43
N TRP A 99 -22.57 7.41 -10.86
CA TRP A 99 -22.81 7.39 -9.42
C TRP A 99 -21.68 6.68 -8.65
N ILE A 100 -21.07 5.63 -9.21
CA ILE A 100 -19.84 5.03 -8.65
C ILE A 100 -18.72 6.07 -8.59
N GLY A 101 -18.53 6.85 -9.65
CA GLY A 101 -17.55 7.94 -9.68
C GLY A 101 -17.79 9.01 -8.60
N VAL A 102 -19.05 9.43 -8.41
CA VAL A 102 -19.42 10.40 -7.36
C VAL A 102 -19.15 9.85 -5.97
N ILE A 103 -19.43 8.56 -5.72
CA ILE A 103 -19.14 7.90 -4.44
C ILE A 103 -17.64 7.92 -4.17
N VAL A 104 -16.82 7.49 -5.13
CA VAL A 104 -15.35 7.46 -4.99
C VAL A 104 -14.81 8.86 -4.67
N VAL A 105 -15.21 9.88 -5.45
CA VAL A 105 -14.76 11.27 -5.23
C VAL A 105 -15.23 11.81 -3.86
N THR A 106 -16.45 11.46 -3.43
CA THR A 106 -16.98 11.89 -2.13
C THR A 106 -16.19 11.25 -0.98
N PHE A 107 -15.86 9.95 -1.07
CA PHE A 107 -15.00 9.27 -0.09
C PHE A 107 -13.57 9.82 -0.05
N MET A 108 -13.01 10.18 -1.21
CA MET A 108 -11.72 10.88 -1.28
C MET A 108 -11.79 12.28 -0.63
N SER A 109 -12.89 13.01 -0.78
CA SER A 109 -13.10 14.30 -0.10
C SER A 109 -13.27 14.16 1.41
N ILE A 110 -13.76 13.03 1.92
CA ILE A 110 -13.91 12.79 3.37
C ILE A 110 -12.56 12.50 4.04
N SER A 111 -11.61 11.92 3.30
CA SER A 111 -10.30 11.52 3.81
C SER A 111 -9.22 12.61 3.77
N MET A 112 -9.47 13.75 3.09
CA MET A 112 -8.55 14.89 3.09
C MET A 112 -8.73 15.81 4.31
N CYS A 113 -7.62 16.23 4.91
CA CYS A 113 -7.60 17.34 5.88
C CYS A 113 -7.82 18.66 5.13
N ASP A 114 -8.75 19.50 5.59
CA ASP A 114 -9.03 20.81 4.97
C ASP A 114 -8.08 21.93 5.45
N GLU A 115 -7.07 21.59 6.25
CA GLU A 115 -6.02 22.47 6.79
C GLU A 115 -6.54 23.75 7.50
N SER A 116 -7.80 23.75 7.95
CA SER A 116 -8.38 24.90 8.63
C SER A 116 -7.83 25.05 10.06
N HIS A 117 -7.23 26.20 10.36
CA HIS A 117 -6.72 26.53 11.70
C HIS A 117 -7.83 27.13 12.58
N PRO A 118 -7.86 26.87 13.91
CA PRO A 118 -6.90 26.08 14.69
C PRO A 118 -7.13 24.56 14.68
N THR A 119 -8.27 24.09 14.18
CA THR A 119 -8.63 22.66 14.09
C THR A 119 -9.37 22.40 12.79
N CYS A 120 -8.93 21.40 12.02
CA CYS A 120 -9.59 21.03 10.78
C CYS A 120 -11.02 20.53 11.02
N VAL A 121 -11.93 20.66 10.04
CA VAL A 121 -13.36 20.33 10.22
C VAL A 121 -13.55 18.87 10.61
N ASN A 122 -12.74 17.98 10.04
CA ASN A 122 -12.79 16.55 10.34
C ASN A 122 -12.33 16.21 11.77
N CYS A 123 -11.24 16.82 12.26
CA CYS A 123 -10.79 16.66 13.65
C CYS A 123 -11.80 17.25 14.64
N ARG A 124 -12.46 18.37 14.29
CA ARG A 124 -13.53 18.97 15.10
C ARG A 124 -14.76 18.05 15.22
N ILE A 125 -15.22 17.46 14.10
CA ILE A 125 -16.37 16.54 14.10
C ILE A 125 -16.03 15.24 14.83
N SER A 126 -14.84 14.68 14.59
CA SER A 126 -14.39 13.43 15.21
C SER A 126 -13.92 13.60 16.66
N LYS A 127 -13.89 14.84 17.19
CA LYS A 127 -13.35 15.19 18.52
C LYS A 127 -11.93 14.66 18.76
N ARG A 128 -11.11 14.61 17.71
CA ARG A 128 -9.72 14.17 17.77
C ARG A 128 -8.79 15.37 17.86
N GLU A 129 -7.64 15.19 18.50
CA GLU A 129 -6.60 16.21 18.56
C GLU A 129 -6.06 16.48 17.14
N CYS A 130 -6.09 17.75 16.73
CA CYS A 130 -5.64 18.20 15.42
C CYS A 130 -4.21 18.74 15.55
N ILE A 131 -3.23 17.94 15.14
CA ILE A 131 -1.81 18.28 15.30
C ILE A 131 -1.28 18.83 13.97
N TYR A 132 -0.95 20.12 13.96
CA TYR A 132 -0.21 20.74 12.85
C TYR A 132 1.29 20.62 13.12
N SER A 133 2.05 20.11 12.14
CA SER A 133 3.51 20.01 12.27
C SER A 133 4.12 21.41 12.33
N LYS A 134 4.74 21.78 13.47
CA LYS A 134 5.46 23.05 13.61
C LYS A 134 6.68 23.01 12.69
N ARG A 135 6.71 23.89 11.69
CA ARG A 135 7.91 24.17 10.89
C ARG A 135 9.02 24.62 11.84
N ILE A 136 10.08 23.82 11.98
CA ILE A 136 11.30 24.22 12.70
C ILE A 136 11.99 25.29 11.84
N GLN A 137 11.73 26.56 12.16
CA GLN A 137 12.56 27.70 11.79
C GLN A 137 12.82 28.46 13.08
N GLU A 138 13.84 28.03 13.85
CA GLU A 138 14.53 28.82 14.89
C GLU A 138 15.47 27.89 15.67
N SER A 139 16.65 27.59 15.12
CA SER A 139 17.83 27.23 15.92
C SER A 139 19.10 27.41 15.10
N GLU A 140 19.41 28.66 14.78
CA GLU A 140 20.75 29.04 14.30
C GLU A 140 21.07 30.47 14.72
N ARG A 141 20.94 30.73 16.02
CA ARG A 141 21.68 31.80 16.69
C ARG A 141 21.97 31.31 18.09
N LEU A 142 23.22 30.92 18.34
CA LEU A 142 23.95 31.23 19.57
C LEU A 142 25.41 30.73 19.43
N ALA A 143 26.32 31.63 19.82
CA ALA A 143 27.75 31.44 20.12
C ALA A 143 28.77 31.47 18.98
N ILE A 144 29.28 32.69 18.69
CA ILE A 144 30.72 32.91 18.47
C ILE A 144 31.15 34.07 19.39
N PRO A 145 32.17 33.92 20.25
CA PRO A 145 32.69 35.02 21.05
C PRO A 145 33.65 35.91 20.23
N SER A 146 33.41 37.21 20.26
CA SER A 146 34.29 38.26 19.75
C SER A 146 35.58 38.36 20.56
N THR A 147 36.72 38.48 19.86
CA THR A 147 37.88 39.22 20.38
C THR A 147 38.24 40.31 19.36
N ALA A 148 38.36 41.53 19.88
CA ALA A 148 38.57 42.75 19.15
C ALA A 148 40.05 42.93 18.78
N SER A 149 40.31 43.58 17.63
CA SER A 149 41.43 44.48 17.47
C SER A 149 41.10 45.56 16.43
N GLU A 150 41.29 46.80 16.88
CA GLU A 150 41.35 48.10 16.21
C GLU A 150 42.26 48.11 14.95
N CYS A 151 42.26 49.07 14.01
CA CYS A 151 41.46 50.26 13.70
C CYS A 151 41.77 50.67 12.24
N ALA A 152 40.81 51.38 11.62
CA ALA A 152 40.93 52.47 10.63
C ALA A 152 42.00 52.43 9.50
N SER A 153 41.55 52.52 8.25
CA SER A 153 41.58 53.77 7.45
C SER A 153 41.01 53.57 6.04
N ALA A 154 40.36 54.62 5.53
CA ALA A 154 39.58 54.68 4.30
C ALA A 154 40.43 54.72 3.00
N SER A 155 39.87 54.24 1.88
CA SER A 155 39.72 55.01 0.62
C SER A 155 39.19 54.17 -0.54
N SER A 156 38.25 54.80 -1.28
CA SER A 156 37.97 54.75 -2.72
C SER A 156 37.50 53.46 -3.41
N ALA A 157 36.38 53.66 -4.10
CA ALA A 157 35.71 52.79 -5.04
C ALA A 157 36.54 52.46 -6.30
N ASP A 158 36.38 51.23 -6.78
CA ASP A 158 36.29 50.91 -8.21
C ASP A 158 35.44 49.64 -8.38
N ALA A 159 34.57 49.66 -9.39
CA ALA A 159 33.63 48.60 -9.74
C ALA A 159 34.27 47.57 -10.71
N PRO A 160 33.51 46.58 -11.20
CA PRO A 160 33.57 45.18 -10.82
C PRO A 160 34.42 44.33 -11.78
N PHE A 161 35.37 43.56 -11.23
CA PHE A 161 35.86 42.36 -11.91
C PHE A 161 34.90 41.20 -11.63
N PRO A 162 34.52 40.40 -12.64
CA PRO A 162 33.69 39.23 -12.40
C PRO A 162 34.47 38.25 -11.51
N PRO A 163 33.91 37.73 -10.42
CA PRO A 163 34.53 36.61 -9.75
C PRO A 163 34.55 35.46 -10.76
N SER A 164 35.76 35.05 -11.12
CA SER A 164 36.05 33.73 -11.67
C SER A 164 35.11 32.73 -11.02
N ALA A 165 34.41 31.95 -11.85
CA ALA A 165 33.59 30.84 -11.41
C ALA A 165 34.33 30.12 -10.27
N GLN A 166 33.78 30.22 -9.06
CA GLN A 166 34.14 29.27 -8.02
C GLN A 166 33.84 27.92 -8.65
N GLU A 167 34.90 27.18 -9.00
CA GLU A 167 34.83 25.75 -9.15
C GLU A 167 34.20 25.25 -7.86
N GLY A 168 32.90 25.02 -7.90
CA GLY A 168 32.16 24.52 -6.76
C GLY A 168 32.87 23.24 -6.35
N ASN A 169 33.41 23.23 -5.13
CA ASN A 169 34.06 22.06 -4.56
C ASN A 169 33.15 20.86 -4.82
N VAL A 170 33.51 19.99 -5.76
CA VAL A 170 32.69 18.83 -6.14
C VAL A 170 32.85 17.81 -5.02
N THR A 171 32.03 17.95 -3.98
CA THR A 171 32.05 17.03 -2.84
C THR A 171 31.22 15.80 -3.17
N VAL A 172 31.90 14.68 -3.40
CA VAL A 172 31.26 13.38 -3.61
C VAL A 172 31.00 12.71 -2.26
N ASN A 173 29.77 12.27 -2.02
CA ASN A 173 29.42 11.54 -0.80
C ASN A 173 29.89 10.08 -0.91
N MET A 174 31.07 9.81 -0.35
CA MET A 174 31.70 8.48 -0.39
C MET A 174 30.88 7.39 0.33
N LEU A 175 30.09 7.75 1.35
CA LEU A 175 29.20 6.80 2.00
C LEU A 175 28.11 6.36 1.03
N HIS A 176 27.47 7.27 0.31
CA HIS A 176 26.43 6.91 -0.66
C HIS A 176 26.99 6.06 -1.81
N LEU A 177 28.22 6.32 -2.26
CA LEU A 177 28.89 5.47 -3.24
C LEU A 177 29.17 4.06 -2.70
N GLU A 178 29.61 3.94 -1.45
CA GLU A 178 29.80 2.65 -0.78
C GLU A 178 28.47 1.88 -0.70
N LEU A 179 27.38 2.55 -0.31
CA LEU A 179 26.05 1.97 -0.23
C LEU A 179 25.54 1.52 -1.61
N LEU A 180 25.74 2.34 -2.65
CA LEU A 180 25.33 2.01 -4.02
C LEU A 180 26.12 0.80 -4.56
N HIS A 181 27.43 0.78 -4.35
CA HIS A 181 28.27 -0.36 -4.71
C HIS A 181 27.81 -1.64 -4.00
N HIS A 182 27.46 -1.56 -2.71
CA HIS A 182 26.95 -2.71 -1.98
C HIS A 182 25.56 -3.16 -2.48
N PHE A 183 24.71 -2.22 -2.91
CA PHE A 183 23.44 -2.56 -3.56
C PHE A 183 23.68 -3.43 -4.80
N THR A 184 24.65 -3.05 -5.65
CA THR A 184 24.95 -3.75 -6.91
C THR A 184 25.58 -5.13 -6.74
N VAL A 185 26.34 -5.35 -5.67
CA VAL A 185 27.17 -6.55 -5.51
C VAL A 185 26.53 -7.59 -4.59
N ASP A 186 25.91 -7.15 -3.48
CA ASP A 186 25.56 -8.05 -2.36
C ASP A 186 24.09 -7.97 -1.95
N THR A 187 23.34 -6.95 -2.39
CA THR A 187 21.88 -6.87 -2.16
C THR A 187 21.12 -7.60 -3.27
N TYR A 188 21.64 -8.77 -3.64
CA TYR A 188 21.04 -9.69 -4.60
C TYR A 188 19.59 -10.00 -4.17
N VAL A 189 18.69 -10.01 -5.15
CA VAL A 189 17.25 -10.25 -4.99
C VAL A 189 16.91 -11.57 -5.69
N PRO A 190 17.03 -12.73 -5.02
CA PRO A 190 16.70 -14.03 -5.59
C PRO A 190 15.20 -14.25 -5.84
N GLU A 191 14.34 -13.36 -5.33
CA GLU A 191 12.88 -13.44 -5.51
C GLU A 191 12.48 -13.38 -6.98
N MET A 192 13.25 -12.67 -7.79
CA MET A 192 12.94 -12.47 -9.19
C MET A 192 13.83 -13.43 -9.95
N ASP A 193 13.23 -14.33 -10.71
CA ASP A 193 13.99 -15.21 -11.59
C ASP A 193 14.93 -14.33 -12.44
N HIS A 194 16.23 -14.55 -12.33
CA HIS A 194 17.21 -13.75 -13.08
C HIS A 194 17.08 -13.95 -14.58
N GLU A 195 16.42 -15.04 -15.01
CA GLU A 195 16.05 -15.26 -16.40
C GLU A 195 14.93 -14.29 -16.86
N LEU A 196 14.13 -13.74 -15.94
CA LEU A 196 13.02 -12.84 -16.26
C LEU A 196 13.49 -11.37 -16.42
N PHE A 197 14.36 -10.83 -15.55
CA PHE A 197 15.01 -9.51 -15.74
C PHE A 197 16.07 -9.17 -14.66
N ASP A 198 17.01 -8.28 -14.99
CA ASP A 198 17.99 -7.71 -14.03
C ASP A 198 17.34 -6.64 -13.13
N SER A 199 16.84 -7.09 -11.98
CA SER A 199 16.17 -6.23 -11.00
C SER A 199 17.08 -5.12 -10.42
N ILE A 200 18.38 -5.35 -10.33
CA ILE A 200 19.35 -4.37 -9.79
C ILE A 200 19.55 -3.26 -10.81
N GLU A 201 19.83 -3.61 -12.07
CA GLU A 201 20.01 -2.63 -13.14
C GLU A 201 18.75 -1.78 -13.31
N LEU A 202 17.57 -2.40 -13.27
CA LEU A 202 16.31 -1.69 -13.39
C LEU A 202 16.06 -0.70 -12.25
N VAL A 203 16.33 -1.09 -10.99
CA VAL A 203 16.21 -0.19 -9.83
C VAL A 203 17.16 0.99 -9.96
N ILE A 204 18.40 0.78 -10.41
CA ILE A 204 19.39 1.85 -10.56
C ILE A 204 18.98 2.80 -11.68
N LYS A 205 18.70 2.29 -12.88
CA LYS A 205 18.29 3.12 -14.04
C LYS A 205 17.04 3.94 -13.72
N THR A 206 16.05 3.31 -13.10
CA THR A 206 14.81 4.00 -12.71
C THR A 206 15.08 5.01 -11.59
N GLY A 207 15.90 4.65 -10.60
CA GLY A 207 16.24 5.49 -9.45
C GLY A 207 17.04 6.74 -9.82
N LEU A 208 17.78 6.74 -10.93
CA LEU A 208 18.44 7.95 -11.46
C LEU A 208 17.43 9.04 -11.86
N HIS A 209 16.21 8.64 -12.23
CA HIS A 209 15.11 9.56 -12.57
C HIS A 209 14.08 9.73 -11.43
N ALA A 210 14.10 8.83 -10.45
CA ALA A 210 13.20 8.82 -9.30
C ALA A 210 14.01 8.81 -7.98
N PRO A 211 14.35 9.98 -7.42
CA PRO A 211 15.24 10.08 -6.26
C PRO A 211 14.78 9.29 -5.03
N TYR A 212 13.48 9.18 -4.79
CA TYR A 212 12.93 8.38 -3.68
C TYR A 212 13.31 6.90 -3.79
N LEU A 213 13.36 6.34 -5.00
CA LEU A 213 13.75 4.94 -5.23
C LEU A 213 15.24 4.75 -4.95
N MET A 214 16.09 5.64 -5.49
CA MET A 214 17.53 5.56 -5.26
C MET A 214 17.88 5.67 -3.78
N VAL A 215 17.32 6.67 -3.09
CA VAL A 215 17.55 6.86 -1.64
C VAL A 215 17.08 5.63 -0.84
N GLN A 216 15.97 5.01 -1.22
CA GLN A 216 15.49 3.79 -0.57
C GLN A 216 16.41 2.57 -0.80
N ALA A 217 17.00 2.44 -2.00
CA ALA A 217 17.99 1.41 -2.30
C ALA A 217 19.26 1.58 -1.44
N LEU A 218 19.73 2.82 -1.24
CA LEU A 218 20.83 3.13 -0.33
C LEU A 218 20.45 2.80 1.13
N ALA A 219 19.22 3.12 1.55
CA ALA A 219 18.72 2.81 2.89
C ALA A 219 18.75 1.31 3.18
N LEU A 220 18.28 0.49 2.23
CA LEU A 220 18.32 -0.97 2.33
C LEU A 220 19.77 -1.49 2.40
N SER A 221 20.67 -0.91 1.61
CA SER A 221 22.10 -1.28 1.61
C SER A 221 22.77 -0.95 2.94
N ALA A 222 22.47 0.21 3.53
CA ALA A 222 22.94 0.56 4.87
C ALA A 222 22.41 -0.44 5.90
N ARG A 223 21.12 -0.80 5.80
CA ARG A 223 20.51 -1.80 6.66
C ARG A 223 21.22 -3.16 6.55
N ARG A 224 21.58 -3.59 5.34
CA ARG A 224 22.35 -4.82 5.10
C ARG A 224 23.76 -4.73 5.68
N LEU A 225 24.50 -3.65 5.41
CA LEU A 225 25.86 -3.48 5.93
C LEU A 225 25.93 -3.49 7.45
N SER A 226 24.85 -3.06 8.13
CA SER A 226 24.78 -3.16 9.60
C SER A 226 24.88 -4.59 10.13
N THR A 227 24.48 -5.60 9.35
CA THR A 227 24.56 -7.02 9.73
C THR A 227 25.91 -7.64 9.38
N LEU A 228 26.63 -7.08 8.40
CA LEU A 228 27.95 -7.53 7.97
C LEU A 228 29.09 -6.86 8.74
N ARG A 229 28.91 -5.61 9.19
CA ARG A 229 29.98 -4.80 9.81
C ARG A 229 29.64 -4.41 11.24
N HIS A 230 29.82 -5.36 12.16
CA HIS A 230 29.44 -5.21 13.58
C HIS A 230 30.05 -3.97 14.25
N SER A 231 31.30 -3.61 13.93
CA SER A 231 31.98 -2.42 14.50
C SER A 231 31.29 -1.10 14.15
N ARG A 232 30.59 -1.03 13.02
CA ARG A 232 29.88 0.16 12.52
C ARG A 232 28.36 -0.04 12.48
N LYS A 233 27.84 -1.10 13.12
CA LYS A 233 26.42 -1.48 13.08
C LYS A 233 25.50 -0.30 13.40
N HIS A 234 25.74 0.40 14.52
CA HIS A 234 24.91 1.53 14.94
C HIS A 234 24.91 2.67 13.91
N ASN A 235 26.07 2.98 13.32
CA ASN A 235 26.17 4.02 12.30
C ASN A 235 25.36 3.65 11.04
N TYR A 236 25.45 2.40 10.59
CA TYR A 236 24.68 1.96 9.42
C TYR A 236 23.17 1.89 9.68
N LEU A 237 22.74 1.52 10.89
CA LEU A 237 21.32 1.54 11.26
C LEU A 237 20.77 2.98 11.30
N ASP A 238 21.53 3.93 11.86
CA ASP A 238 21.17 5.35 11.83
C ASP A 238 21.06 5.88 10.38
N GLN A 239 22.00 5.52 9.52
CA GLN A 239 21.95 5.88 8.09
C GLN A 239 20.76 5.24 7.37
N ALA A 240 20.47 3.96 7.63
CA ALA A 240 19.32 3.28 7.05
C ALA A 240 18.00 4.00 7.40
N MET A 241 17.82 4.37 8.67
CA MET A 241 16.64 5.10 9.15
C MET A 241 16.53 6.51 8.54
N LYS A 242 17.63 7.26 8.50
CA LYS A 242 17.67 8.61 7.90
C LYS A 242 17.33 8.58 6.42
N LEU A 243 17.97 7.68 5.66
CA LEU A 243 17.74 7.53 4.23
C LEU A 243 16.32 7.04 3.95
N GLN A 244 15.80 6.05 4.68
CA GLN A 244 14.42 5.57 4.51
C GLN A 244 13.40 6.70 4.77
N THR A 245 13.56 7.44 5.87
CA THR A 245 12.68 8.58 6.19
C THR A 245 12.71 9.63 5.07
N HIS A 246 13.90 9.92 4.55
CA HIS A 246 14.06 10.86 3.44
C HIS A 246 13.42 10.34 2.14
N ALA A 247 13.59 9.06 1.83
CA ALA A 247 12.99 8.41 0.67
C ALA A 247 11.46 8.47 0.71
N ILE A 248 10.85 8.17 1.86
CA ILE A 248 9.40 8.30 2.07
C ILE A 248 8.95 9.76 1.91
N SER A 249 9.71 10.72 2.44
CA SER A 249 9.40 12.14 2.26
C SER A 249 9.44 12.56 0.79
N LEU A 250 10.43 12.08 0.02
CA LEU A 250 10.53 12.36 -1.42
C LEU A 250 9.37 11.71 -2.18
N PHE A 251 9.02 10.46 -1.84
CA PHE A 251 7.90 9.74 -2.46
C PHE A 251 6.56 10.45 -2.20
N ASN A 252 6.31 10.92 -0.98
CA ASN A 252 5.10 11.64 -0.63
C ASN A 252 5.03 13.05 -1.26
N ALA A 253 6.19 13.66 -1.53
CA ALA A 253 6.27 14.95 -2.21
C ALA A 253 6.16 14.84 -3.73
N ASP A 254 6.31 13.64 -4.29
CA ASP A 254 6.22 13.38 -5.72
C ASP A 254 4.78 13.52 -6.24
N LYS A 255 4.58 14.50 -7.10
CA LYS A 255 3.28 14.85 -7.70
C LYS A 255 3.18 14.45 -9.17
N SER A 256 4.08 13.60 -9.66
CA SER A 256 4.04 13.13 -11.04
C SER A 256 2.66 12.54 -11.35
N GLU A 257 2.12 12.85 -12.53
CA GLU A 257 0.97 12.10 -13.04
C GLU A 257 1.38 10.63 -13.22
N LEU A 258 0.41 9.73 -13.09
CA LEU A 258 0.68 8.31 -13.25
C LEU A 258 0.82 7.99 -14.75
N ASP A 259 2.00 7.51 -15.11
CA ASP A 259 2.38 6.99 -16.42
C ASP A 259 3.21 5.70 -16.26
N GLU A 260 3.71 5.13 -17.34
CA GLU A 260 4.50 3.88 -17.30
C GLU A 260 5.79 4.02 -16.47
N THR A 261 6.49 5.15 -16.61
CA THR A 261 7.79 5.36 -15.93
C THR A 261 7.61 5.58 -14.44
N SER A 262 6.68 6.45 -14.06
CA SER A 262 6.33 6.72 -12.66
C SER A 262 5.67 5.53 -11.99
N ALA A 263 4.83 4.74 -12.70
CA ALA A 263 4.27 3.50 -12.18
C ALA A 263 5.36 2.49 -11.82
N MET A 264 6.33 2.28 -12.72
CA MET A 264 7.49 1.42 -12.45
C MET A 264 8.29 1.93 -11.24
N ALA A 265 8.64 3.21 -11.22
CA ALA A 265 9.43 3.80 -10.15
C ALA A 265 8.75 3.67 -8.79
N LYS A 266 7.44 3.96 -8.70
CA LYS A 266 6.65 3.86 -7.48
C LYS A 266 6.50 2.40 -7.01
N LEU A 267 6.35 1.44 -7.94
CA LEU A 267 6.29 0.01 -7.60
C LEU A 267 7.64 -0.53 -7.12
N LEU A 268 8.73 -0.20 -7.80
CA LEU A 268 10.08 -0.57 -7.38
C LEU A 268 10.42 0.01 -6.01
N PHE A 269 10.09 1.28 -5.77
CA PHE A 269 10.29 1.92 -4.47
C PHE A 269 9.54 1.17 -3.38
N SER A 270 8.29 0.86 -3.65
CA SER A 270 7.41 0.11 -2.77
C SER A 270 7.94 -1.28 -2.43
N SER A 271 8.49 -2.00 -3.42
CA SER A 271 9.12 -3.30 -3.23
C SER A 271 10.40 -3.21 -2.38
N VAL A 272 11.31 -2.27 -2.68
CA VAL A 272 12.54 -2.07 -1.91
C VAL A 272 12.24 -1.61 -0.47
N LEU A 273 11.23 -0.75 -0.29
CA LEU A 273 10.74 -0.35 1.03
C LEU A 273 10.14 -1.54 1.79
N GLY A 274 9.31 -2.35 1.13
CA GLY A 274 8.74 -3.56 1.69
C GLY A 274 9.80 -4.52 2.25
N ARG A 275 10.87 -4.76 1.50
CA ARG A 275 12.00 -5.58 1.96
C ARG A 275 12.70 -4.96 3.16
N HIS A 276 12.96 -3.66 3.16
CA HIS A 276 13.55 -2.97 4.32
C HIS A 276 12.69 -3.20 5.57
N LEU A 277 11.38 -2.95 5.47
CA LEU A 277 10.46 -3.10 6.59
C LEU A 277 10.31 -4.55 7.05
N LEU A 278 10.33 -5.52 6.13
CA LEU A 278 10.34 -6.94 6.48
C LEU A 278 11.62 -7.30 7.23
N SER A 279 12.78 -6.80 6.80
CA SER A 279 14.05 -6.98 7.54
C SER A 279 13.95 -6.48 8.97
N ASP A 280 13.31 -5.32 9.18
CA ASP A 280 13.13 -4.74 10.50
C ASP A 280 12.11 -5.50 11.34
N ALA A 281 11.01 -5.96 10.73
CA ALA A 281 10.03 -6.82 11.39
C ALA A 281 10.65 -8.13 11.87
N LEU A 282 11.41 -8.80 11.00
CA LEU A 282 12.04 -10.08 11.30
C LEU A 282 13.27 -9.95 12.18
N ALA A 283 13.93 -8.79 12.25
CA ALA A 283 15.11 -8.56 13.11
C ALA A 283 14.77 -8.27 14.57
N VAL A 284 13.49 -8.17 14.95
CA VAL A 284 13.08 -8.04 16.35
C VAL A 284 13.53 -9.28 17.12
N ARG A 285 14.29 -9.09 18.19
CA ARG A 285 14.82 -10.16 19.07
C ARG A 285 14.30 -10.02 20.50
N GLU A 286 13.06 -9.57 20.63
CA GLU A 286 12.37 -9.47 21.92
C GLU A 286 12.12 -10.86 22.52
N ARG A 287 12.00 -10.93 23.85
CA ARG A 287 11.71 -12.17 24.57
C ARG A 287 10.22 -12.54 24.56
N GLU A 288 9.36 -11.60 24.18
CA GLU A 288 7.92 -11.73 24.18
C GLU A 288 7.37 -11.70 22.75
N LEU A 289 6.28 -12.43 22.51
CA LEU A 289 5.64 -12.51 21.19
C LEU A 289 4.95 -11.20 20.78
N ILE A 290 4.35 -10.48 21.73
CA ILE A 290 3.49 -9.33 21.44
C ILE A 290 4.22 -8.21 20.68
N PRO A 291 5.41 -7.75 21.09
CA PRO A 291 6.16 -6.74 20.34
C PRO A 291 6.56 -7.20 18.93
N PHE A 292 6.91 -8.48 18.77
CA PHE A 292 7.20 -9.07 17.46
C PHE A 292 5.97 -9.02 16.54
N LEU A 293 4.81 -9.45 17.05
CA LEU A 293 3.54 -9.41 16.30
C LEU A 293 3.12 -7.99 15.95
N ASP A 294 3.24 -7.03 16.87
CA ASP A 294 2.93 -5.62 16.59
C ASP A 294 3.78 -5.07 15.44
N ASN A 295 5.08 -5.36 15.45
CA ASN A 295 5.96 -4.91 14.39
C ASN A 295 5.63 -5.60 13.05
N TYR A 296 5.37 -6.91 13.08
CA TYR A 296 4.99 -7.66 11.88
C TYR A 296 3.66 -7.20 11.29
N VAL A 297 2.63 -6.97 12.11
CA VAL A 297 1.32 -6.45 11.67
C VAL A 297 1.47 -5.04 11.09
N ARG A 298 2.28 -4.17 11.73
CA ARG A 298 2.59 -2.84 11.20
C ARG A 298 3.26 -2.92 9.83
N TYR A 299 4.26 -3.79 9.69
CA TYR A 299 4.89 -4.08 8.40
C TYR A 299 3.86 -4.56 7.37
N ALA A 300 3.06 -5.58 7.70
CA ALA A 300 2.09 -6.16 6.78
C ALA A 300 1.06 -5.13 6.28
N ARG A 301 0.58 -4.26 7.17
CA ARG A 301 -0.34 -3.16 6.82
C ARG A 301 0.33 -2.14 5.90
N LEU A 302 1.57 -1.75 6.20
CA LEU A 302 2.31 -0.79 5.37
C LEU A 302 2.66 -1.38 4.00
N HIS A 303 3.13 -2.63 3.94
CA HIS A 303 3.49 -3.31 2.71
C HIS A 303 2.27 -3.59 1.82
N ARG A 304 1.08 -3.77 2.39
CA ARG A 304 -0.16 -3.92 1.60
C ARG A 304 -0.60 -2.66 0.87
N SER A 305 -0.18 -1.47 1.30
CA SER A 305 -0.41 -0.25 0.51
C SER A 305 0.18 -0.37 -0.90
N VAL A 306 1.23 -1.18 -1.06
CA VAL A 306 1.85 -1.52 -2.33
C VAL A 306 0.91 -2.30 -3.24
N LYS A 307 0.12 -3.23 -2.71
CA LYS A 307 -0.88 -3.98 -3.48
C LYS A 307 -1.96 -3.06 -4.05
N ALA A 308 -2.42 -2.10 -3.25
CA ALA A 308 -3.39 -1.10 -3.70
C ALA A 308 -2.81 -0.20 -4.80
N LEU A 309 -1.56 0.25 -4.64
CA LEU A 309 -0.83 1.04 -5.63
C LEU A 309 -0.62 0.26 -6.93
N ALA A 310 -0.18 -1.00 -6.84
CA ALA A 310 0.01 -1.88 -8.00
C ALA A 310 -1.31 -2.14 -8.74
N GLY A 311 -2.42 -2.30 -8.01
CA GLY A 311 -3.75 -2.44 -8.60
C GLY A 311 -4.18 -1.19 -9.39
N TYR A 312 -3.92 0.00 -8.86
CA TYR A 312 -4.21 1.26 -9.56
C TYR A 312 -3.29 1.46 -10.79
N ALA A 313 -2.02 1.08 -10.68
CA ALA A 313 -1.02 1.22 -11.74
C ALA A 313 -1.00 0.06 -12.75
N TRP A 314 -1.81 -0.97 -12.55
CA TRP A 314 -1.78 -2.23 -13.30
C TRP A 314 -1.74 -2.07 -14.82
N PRO A 315 -2.57 -1.22 -15.46
CA PRO A 315 -2.55 -1.08 -16.92
C PRO A 315 -1.22 -0.53 -17.45
N PHE A 316 -0.59 0.41 -16.73
CA PHE A 316 0.69 0.99 -17.11
C PHE A 316 1.82 -0.02 -16.91
N LEU A 317 1.76 -0.77 -15.81
CA LEU A 317 2.75 -1.77 -15.46
C LEU A 317 2.79 -2.93 -16.48
N LEU A 318 1.65 -3.34 -17.01
CA LEU A 318 1.57 -4.37 -18.07
C LEU A 318 2.21 -3.95 -19.40
N ASN A 319 2.38 -2.65 -19.63
CA ASN A 319 3.06 -2.11 -20.81
C ASN A 319 4.53 -1.76 -20.53
N SER A 320 5.02 -2.02 -19.32
CA SER A 320 6.34 -1.63 -18.85
C SER A 320 7.34 -2.80 -18.83
N ALA A 321 8.60 -2.52 -18.51
CA ALA A 321 9.62 -3.55 -18.30
C ALA A 321 9.31 -4.51 -17.13
N LEU A 322 8.33 -4.18 -16.27
CA LEU A 322 7.89 -5.04 -15.17
C LEU A 322 6.76 -6.01 -15.53
N LYS A 323 6.31 -6.05 -16.79
CA LYS A 323 5.20 -6.90 -17.20
C LYS A 323 5.38 -8.36 -16.78
N ASP A 324 6.51 -8.97 -17.14
CA ASP A 324 6.75 -10.39 -16.89
C ASP A 324 6.92 -10.67 -15.39
N ALA A 325 7.58 -9.76 -14.68
CA ALA A 325 7.70 -9.78 -13.21
C ALA A 325 6.34 -9.85 -12.50
N ILE A 326 5.40 -9.05 -12.99
CA ILE A 326 4.08 -8.88 -12.41
C ILE A 326 3.18 -10.07 -12.73
N LEU A 327 3.22 -10.53 -13.99
CA LEU A 327 2.49 -11.73 -14.40
C LEU A 327 2.95 -12.95 -13.60
N TRP A 328 4.26 -13.15 -13.51
CA TRP A 328 4.86 -14.17 -12.66
C TRP A 328 4.38 -14.06 -11.20
N GLY A 329 4.35 -12.84 -10.66
CA GLY A 329 3.85 -12.57 -9.31
C GLY A 329 2.38 -12.96 -9.09
N THR A 330 1.55 -12.99 -10.15
CA THR A 330 0.14 -13.39 -10.06
C THR A 330 -0.13 -14.87 -10.27
N GLU A 331 0.79 -15.61 -10.89
CA GLU A 331 0.61 -17.04 -11.17
C GLU A 331 0.43 -17.87 -9.91
N ILE A 332 1.00 -17.43 -8.78
CA ILE A 332 0.85 -18.07 -7.48
C ILE A 332 -0.61 -18.28 -7.05
N VAL A 333 -1.53 -17.41 -7.51
CA VAL A 333 -2.96 -17.51 -7.19
C VAL A 333 -3.62 -18.72 -7.89
N HIS A 334 -3.00 -19.24 -8.95
CA HIS A 334 -3.49 -20.38 -9.72
C HIS A 334 -2.84 -21.71 -9.33
N VAL A 335 -1.78 -21.68 -8.53
CA VAL A 335 -1.09 -22.88 -8.07
C VAL A 335 -1.95 -23.63 -7.06
N GLN A 336 -2.04 -24.95 -7.22
CA GLN A 336 -2.70 -25.84 -6.26
C GLN A 336 -1.65 -26.49 -5.36
N PRO A 337 -1.86 -26.53 -4.04
CA PRO A 337 -1.02 -27.27 -3.12
C PRO A 337 -1.18 -28.78 -3.33
N ASN A 338 -0.12 -29.52 -3.01
CA ASN A 338 -0.06 -30.97 -3.12
C ASN A 338 0.50 -31.66 -1.87
N GLY A 339 1.27 -30.96 -1.04
CA GLY A 339 1.78 -31.49 0.23
C GLY A 339 0.74 -31.48 1.35
N HIS A 340 1.19 -31.91 2.53
CA HIS A 340 0.35 -32.27 3.68
C HIS A 340 0.80 -31.61 5.00
N GLU A 341 1.83 -30.77 4.95
CA GLU A 341 2.44 -30.12 6.12
C GLU A 341 1.41 -29.31 6.91
N CYS A 342 0.43 -28.71 6.23
CA CYS A 342 -0.62 -27.89 6.82
C CYS A 342 -1.93 -28.64 7.14
N ASP A 343 -2.01 -29.97 6.95
CA ASP A 343 -3.28 -30.69 7.07
C ASP A 343 -3.84 -30.65 8.50
N LEU A 344 -2.98 -30.80 9.52
CA LEU A 344 -3.39 -30.79 10.93
C LEU A 344 -4.02 -29.45 11.36
N ILE A 345 -3.42 -28.32 10.96
CA ILE A 345 -3.98 -27.00 11.27
C ILE A 345 -5.25 -26.73 10.45
N MET A 346 -5.36 -27.27 9.23
CA MET A 346 -6.56 -27.17 8.43
C MET A 346 -7.74 -27.91 9.08
N GLU A 347 -7.52 -29.14 9.56
CA GLU A 347 -8.52 -29.92 10.28
C GLU A 347 -8.95 -29.23 11.59
N SER A 348 -7.97 -28.73 12.35
CA SER A 348 -8.22 -28.02 13.61
C SER A 348 -9.09 -26.77 13.39
N LEU A 349 -8.89 -26.04 12.30
CA LEU A 349 -9.72 -24.87 11.93
C LEU A 349 -11.17 -25.21 11.62
N GLU A 350 -11.46 -26.38 11.06
CA GLU A 350 -12.85 -26.79 10.78
C GLU A 350 -13.64 -26.97 12.08
N SER A 351 -12.99 -27.44 13.13
CA SER A 351 -13.58 -27.61 14.46
C SER A 351 -13.63 -26.32 15.30
N SER A 352 -12.99 -25.24 14.84
CA SER A 352 -12.88 -23.98 15.59
C SER A 352 -14.19 -23.19 15.64
N ALA A 353 -14.34 -22.40 16.70
CA ALA A 353 -15.48 -21.50 16.91
C ALA A 353 -15.43 -20.20 16.09
N LEU A 354 -14.52 -20.10 15.11
CA LEU A 354 -14.40 -18.94 14.24
C LEU A 354 -15.66 -18.75 13.38
N ASP A 355 -15.99 -17.49 13.09
CA ASP A 355 -16.97 -17.17 12.05
C ASP A 355 -16.45 -17.58 10.67
N ASP A 356 -17.37 -17.76 9.72
CA ASP A 356 -17.04 -18.24 8.38
C ASP A 356 -16.03 -17.33 7.64
N GLY A 357 -16.10 -16.01 7.87
CA GLY A 357 -15.15 -15.06 7.26
C GLY A 357 -13.74 -15.25 7.78
N SER A 358 -13.60 -15.31 9.12
CA SER A 358 -12.30 -15.51 9.78
C SER A 358 -11.71 -16.87 9.46
N ARG A 359 -12.54 -17.93 9.46
CA ARG A 359 -12.15 -19.27 9.03
C ARG A 359 -11.64 -19.27 7.59
N GLN A 360 -12.37 -18.64 6.66
CA GLN A 360 -11.95 -18.55 5.25
C GLN A 360 -10.66 -17.75 5.08
N ALA A 361 -10.44 -16.72 5.90
CA ALA A 361 -9.21 -15.94 5.88
C ALA A 361 -7.99 -16.79 6.27
N CYS A 362 -8.11 -17.58 7.35
CA CYS A 362 -7.09 -18.54 7.76
C CYS A 362 -6.85 -19.63 6.70
N LYS A 363 -7.91 -20.22 6.12
CA LYS A 363 -7.76 -21.24 5.06
C LYS A 363 -6.95 -20.72 3.87
N LYS A 364 -7.22 -19.49 3.42
CA LYS A 364 -6.44 -18.86 2.33
C LYS A 364 -4.99 -18.63 2.73
N ALA A 365 -4.73 -18.24 3.98
CA ALA A 365 -3.38 -18.06 4.48
C ALA A 365 -2.60 -19.37 4.52
N ILE A 366 -3.23 -20.44 5.01
CA ILE A 366 -2.66 -21.79 5.06
C ILE A 366 -2.40 -22.36 3.66
N HIS A 367 -3.34 -22.20 2.73
CA HIS A 367 -3.16 -22.67 1.35
C HIS A 367 -1.89 -22.09 0.71
N LEU A 368 -1.58 -20.81 0.95
CA LEU A 368 -0.35 -20.18 0.48
C LEU A 368 0.91 -20.72 1.18
N LEU A 369 0.81 -21.09 2.46
CA LEU A 369 1.91 -21.72 3.19
C LEU A 369 2.20 -23.12 2.64
N GLN A 370 1.16 -23.90 2.34
CA GLN A 370 1.32 -25.23 1.75
C GLN A 370 2.05 -25.16 0.41
N ILE A 371 1.69 -24.22 -0.47
CA ILE A 371 2.44 -23.98 -1.72
C ILE A 371 3.91 -23.66 -1.41
N GLY A 372 4.17 -22.89 -0.35
CA GLY A 372 5.53 -22.55 0.09
C GLY A 372 6.34 -23.78 0.51
N PHE A 373 5.74 -24.68 1.29
CA PHE A 373 6.38 -25.94 1.69
C PHE A 373 6.63 -26.86 0.49
N ASP A 374 5.64 -27.02 -0.39
CA ASP A 374 5.75 -27.85 -1.60
C ASP A 374 6.93 -27.42 -2.48
N GLU A 375 7.09 -26.11 -2.68
CA GLU A 375 8.16 -25.57 -3.49
C GLU A 375 9.51 -25.61 -2.76
N ALA A 376 9.55 -25.35 -1.45
CA ALA A 376 10.77 -25.45 -0.65
C ALA A 376 11.36 -26.88 -0.64
N GLN A 377 10.51 -27.90 -0.62
CA GLN A 377 10.92 -29.30 -0.62
C GLN A 377 11.48 -29.79 -1.97
N ARG A 378 11.21 -29.09 -3.07
CA ARG A 378 11.78 -29.42 -4.40
C ARG A 378 13.27 -29.07 -4.51
N GLY A 379 13.87 -28.50 -3.47
CA GLY A 379 15.33 -28.40 -3.30
C GLY A 379 15.97 -27.10 -3.80
N GLN A 380 15.18 -26.14 -4.31
CA GLN A 380 15.68 -24.81 -4.64
C GLN A 380 14.80 -23.73 -4.01
N VAL A 381 15.36 -22.98 -3.05
CA VAL A 381 14.74 -21.77 -2.49
C VAL A 381 14.91 -20.62 -3.48
N GLN A 382 14.20 -20.72 -4.60
CA GLN A 382 14.19 -19.76 -5.69
C GLN A 382 12.76 -19.59 -6.19
N GLY A 383 12.53 -18.56 -7.00
CA GLY A 383 11.24 -18.30 -7.61
C GLY A 383 10.10 -18.26 -6.58
N ARG A 384 9.12 -19.16 -6.70
CA ARG A 384 7.88 -19.12 -5.92
C ARG A 384 8.09 -19.30 -4.41
N THR A 385 9.07 -20.11 -3.99
CA THR A 385 9.40 -20.25 -2.56
C THR A 385 9.84 -18.91 -1.99
N MET A 386 10.72 -18.19 -2.69
CA MET A 386 11.15 -16.85 -2.29
C MET A 386 10.00 -15.85 -2.27
N GLN A 387 9.14 -15.91 -3.29
CA GLN A 387 7.94 -15.09 -3.36
C GLN A 387 7.06 -15.28 -2.12
N ILE A 388 6.85 -16.52 -1.68
CA ILE A 388 6.03 -16.81 -0.50
C ILE A 388 6.74 -16.36 0.77
N LEU A 389 8.01 -16.72 0.94
CA LEU A 389 8.81 -16.32 2.11
C LEU A 389 8.73 -14.81 2.36
N LEU A 390 8.78 -14.01 1.29
CA LEU A 390 8.94 -12.57 1.40
C LEU A 390 7.62 -11.80 1.23
N TRP A 391 6.65 -12.33 0.47
CA TRP A 391 5.39 -11.63 0.15
C TRP A 391 4.13 -12.30 0.71
N TRP A 392 4.23 -13.37 1.50
CA TRP A 392 3.05 -14.05 2.08
C TRP A 392 2.04 -13.08 2.72
N CYS A 393 2.51 -12.13 3.54
CA CYS A 393 1.63 -11.12 4.17
C CYS A 393 0.85 -10.23 3.19
N ILE A 394 1.35 -10.02 1.97
CA ILE A 394 0.69 -9.25 0.91
C ILE A 394 -0.43 -10.09 0.25
N LEU A 395 -0.20 -11.40 0.18
CA LEU A 395 -1.07 -12.36 -0.50
C LEU A 395 -2.25 -12.78 0.37
N VAL A 396 -2.06 -12.92 1.69
CA VAL A 396 -3.15 -13.30 2.60
C VAL A 396 -4.26 -12.23 2.68
N PRO A 397 -5.50 -12.59 3.09
CA PRO A 397 -6.63 -11.65 3.19
C PRO A 397 -6.45 -10.57 4.28
N GLU A 398 -7.14 -9.43 4.15
CA GLU A 398 -7.04 -8.34 5.13
C GLU A 398 -7.45 -8.76 6.53
N GLN A 399 -8.60 -9.45 6.60
CA GLN A 399 -9.16 -10.04 7.80
C GLN A 399 -8.14 -10.89 8.58
N PHE A 400 -7.29 -11.68 7.90
CA PHE A 400 -6.27 -12.49 8.59
C PHE A 400 -5.25 -11.63 9.38
N ILE A 401 -4.81 -10.51 8.80
CA ILE A 401 -3.88 -9.60 9.50
C ILE A 401 -4.59 -8.86 10.63
N ASP A 402 -5.87 -8.57 10.50
CA ASP A 402 -6.65 -8.03 11.61
C ASP A 402 -6.81 -9.06 12.73
N MET A 403 -6.99 -10.35 12.43
CA MET A 403 -6.99 -11.41 13.44
C MET A 403 -5.65 -11.47 14.19
N LEU A 404 -4.51 -11.38 13.48
CA LEU A 404 -3.19 -11.24 14.11
C LEU A 404 -3.08 -9.95 14.96
N GLY A 405 -3.62 -8.84 14.47
CA GLY A 405 -3.70 -7.58 15.18
C GLY A 405 -4.48 -7.69 16.50
N HIS A 406 -5.56 -8.48 16.52
CA HIS A 406 -6.38 -8.77 17.70
C HIS A 406 -5.87 -9.95 18.53
N ARG A 407 -4.72 -10.54 18.16
CA ARG A 407 -4.10 -11.68 18.85
C ARG A 407 -5.00 -12.91 18.95
N GLN A 408 -5.83 -13.15 17.92
CA GLN A 408 -6.61 -14.37 17.87
C GLN A 408 -5.67 -15.59 17.75
N PRO A 409 -5.85 -16.60 18.62
CA PRO A 409 -4.88 -17.67 18.74
C PRO A 409 -4.81 -18.56 17.50
N GLU A 410 -5.91 -18.75 16.76
CA GLU A 410 -5.92 -19.47 15.49
C GLU A 410 -5.04 -18.78 14.44
N ALA A 411 -5.11 -17.45 14.36
CA ALA A 411 -4.27 -16.69 13.43
C ALA A 411 -2.79 -16.73 13.85
N ILE A 412 -2.52 -16.71 15.16
CA ILE A 412 -1.16 -16.86 15.70
C ILE A 412 -0.62 -18.26 15.40
N ALA A 413 -1.44 -19.31 15.48
CA ALA A 413 -1.05 -20.67 15.11
C ALA A 413 -0.67 -20.76 13.62
N VAL A 414 -1.46 -20.13 12.72
CA VAL A 414 -1.11 -20.02 11.29
C VAL A 414 0.20 -19.24 11.07
N MET A 415 0.46 -18.19 11.85
CA MET A 415 1.75 -17.49 11.84
C MET A 415 2.92 -18.41 12.28
N GLY A 416 2.65 -19.41 13.12
CA GLY A 416 3.60 -20.46 13.48
C GLY A 416 4.07 -21.26 12.25
N TYR A 417 3.16 -21.62 11.35
CA TYR A 417 3.51 -22.27 10.09
C TYR A 417 4.29 -21.35 9.15
N TYR A 418 3.99 -20.05 9.12
CA TYR A 418 4.84 -19.10 8.39
C TYR A 418 6.25 -19.04 8.99
N ALA A 419 6.37 -19.02 10.32
CA ALA A 419 7.66 -19.06 11.00
C ALA A 419 8.43 -20.35 10.71
N ALA A 420 7.74 -21.49 10.61
CA ALA A 420 8.33 -22.75 10.18
C ALA A 420 8.83 -22.69 8.73
N LEU A 421 8.02 -22.15 7.81
CA LEU A 421 8.42 -21.96 6.42
C LEU A 421 9.66 -21.04 6.30
N LEU A 422 9.75 -19.99 7.11
CA LEU A 422 10.92 -19.10 7.15
C LEU A 422 12.23 -19.84 7.45
N LYS A 423 12.22 -20.99 8.13
CA LYS A 423 13.42 -21.80 8.40
C LYS A 423 14.10 -22.28 7.11
N TYR A 424 13.33 -22.56 6.05
CA TYR A 424 13.89 -22.91 4.73
C TYR A 424 14.71 -21.77 4.12
N GLY A 425 14.39 -20.53 4.49
CA GLY A 425 15.07 -19.32 4.03
C GLY A 425 16.16 -18.83 4.98
N GLN A 426 16.65 -19.62 5.92
CA GLN A 426 17.59 -19.14 6.95
C GLN A 426 18.91 -18.57 6.39
N ASP A 427 19.35 -19.04 5.22
CA ASP A 427 20.55 -18.55 4.54
C ASP A 427 20.33 -17.18 3.87
N ILE A 428 19.07 -16.76 3.75
CA ILE A 428 18.69 -15.45 3.25
C ILE A 428 18.92 -14.46 4.36
N TRP A 429 19.77 -13.47 4.10
CA TRP A 429 20.18 -12.49 5.11
C TRP A 429 19.02 -11.73 5.77
N LEU A 430 17.91 -11.55 5.05
CA LEU A 430 16.73 -10.85 5.52
C LEU A 430 16.00 -11.64 6.62
N ILE A 431 16.06 -12.98 6.51
CA ILE A 431 15.32 -13.92 7.34
C ILE A 431 16.22 -14.38 8.49
N GLY A 432 17.39 -14.96 8.18
CA GLY A 432 18.30 -15.49 9.19
C GLY A 432 17.60 -16.48 10.13
N ASP A 433 17.85 -16.34 11.43
CA ASP A 433 17.24 -17.16 12.49
C ASP A 433 15.81 -16.73 12.89
N ALA A 434 15.19 -15.77 12.17
CA ALA A 434 13.90 -15.21 12.56
C ALA A 434 12.77 -16.24 12.61
N GLY A 435 12.76 -17.23 11.71
CA GLY A 435 11.77 -18.31 11.71
C GLY A 435 11.80 -19.12 13.00
N SER A 436 12.98 -19.64 13.35
CA SER A 436 13.19 -20.40 14.59
C SER A 436 12.86 -19.58 15.84
N HIS A 437 13.27 -18.30 15.87
CA HIS A 437 12.96 -17.40 16.99
C HIS A 437 11.45 -17.16 17.14
N ALA A 438 10.77 -16.82 16.04
CA ALA A 438 9.33 -16.56 16.04
C ALA A 438 8.51 -17.79 16.41
N LEU A 439 8.85 -18.97 15.87
CA LEU A 439 8.16 -20.21 16.18
C LEU A 439 8.27 -20.53 17.69
N LYS A 440 9.45 -20.35 18.28
CA LYS A 440 9.65 -20.53 19.72
C LYS A 440 8.78 -19.58 20.56
N LEU A 441 8.71 -18.30 20.17
CA LEU A 441 7.85 -17.33 20.85
C LEU A 441 6.37 -17.72 20.73
N ILE A 442 5.94 -18.16 19.55
CA ILE A 442 4.55 -18.58 19.27
C ILE A 442 4.17 -19.79 20.13
N SER A 443 4.98 -20.85 20.12
CA SER A 443 4.72 -22.05 20.94
C SER A 443 4.66 -21.71 22.42
N SER A 444 5.55 -20.85 22.91
CA SER A 444 5.54 -20.43 24.32
C SER A 444 4.34 -19.58 24.71
N TYR A 445 3.84 -18.76 23.79
CA TYR A 445 2.73 -17.84 24.04
C TYR A 445 1.37 -18.54 24.00
N LEU A 446 1.18 -19.47 23.07
CA LEU A 446 -0.09 -20.22 22.95
C LEU A 446 -0.22 -21.31 24.03
N GLY A 447 0.90 -21.92 24.45
CA GLY A 447 0.92 -22.95 25.48
C GLY A 447 0.54 -24.34 24.97
N GLU A 448 0.44 -25.30 25.90
CA GLU A 448 0.26 -26.74 25.59
C GLU A 448 -1.09 -27.05 24.93
N ASP A 449 -2.14 -26.28 25.23
CA ASP A 449 -3.48 -26.45 24.63
C ASP A 449 -3.48 -26.26 23.10
N TRP A 450 -2.43 -25.66 22.54
CA TRP A 450 -2.24 -25.41 21.11
C TRP A 450 -1.12 -26.25 20.50
N ALA A 451 -0.59 -27.25 21.23
CA ALA A 451 0.49 -28.09 20.74
C ALA A 451 0.09 -28.85 19.46
N ASP A 452 -1.10 -29.45 19.45
CA ASP A 452 -1.65 -30.18 18.29
C ASP A 452 -1.80 -29.26 17.06
N TRP A 453 -2.18 -28.01 17.29
CA TRP A 453 -2.29 -27.00 16.22
C TRP A 453 -0.94 -26.63 15.60
N LEU A 454 0.16 -26.80 16.32
CA LEU A 454 1.51 -26.43 15.89
C LEU A 454 2.37 -27.64 15.51
N GLU A 455 1.87 -28.87 15.66
CA GLU A 455 2.66 -30.10 15.44
C GLU A 455 3.30 -30.12 14.04
N GLY A 456 2.52 -29.81 13.00
CA GLY A 456 3.04 -29.71 11.63
C GLY A 456 4.10 -28.62 11.46
N ALA A 457 3.96 -27.48 12.15
CA ALA A 457 4.94 -26.39 12.09
C ALA A 457 6.25 -26.72 12.83
N VAL A 458 6.21 -27.55 13.86
CA VAL A 458 7.39 -27.93 14.67
C VAL A 458 8.18 -29.06 14.00
N THR A 459 7.48 -29.96 13.31
CA THR A 459 8.07 -31.16 12.68
C THR A 459 8.77 -30.88 11.36
N VAL A 460 8.35 -29.82 10.66
CA VAL A 460 8.97 -29.30 9.43
C VAL A 460 10.06 -28.29 9.78
#